data_AF-A0A3A1UVI3-F1
#
_entry.id   AF-A0A3A1UVI3-F1
#
_cell.length_a   1.000
_cell.length_b   1.000
_cell.length_c   1.000
_cell.angle_alpha   90.00
_cell.angle_beta   90.00
_cell.angle_gamma   90.00
#
_symmetry.space_group_name_H-M   'P 1'
#
loop_
_entity.id
_entity.type
_entity.pdbx_description
1 polymer ?
#
loop_
_entity_poly.entity_id
_entity_poly.type
_entity_poly.pdbx_seq_one_letter_code
_entity_poly.pdbx_strand_id
1 'polypeptide(L)'
;MPIKYFRSLIICFLWVVLAGCGTEYGHYQDNNMIGTVQHVDLDQNVIEVDISEWSKRDIRGGIDDYGVALSIEQTDQLVIKNEDGTMSDIDQLKLGQKVLINPPKTKNNSNYEAREVMLMEMTFKEKYKTLLSNRKESYRTTVWETEEHPLQPETREKLMGLLSESPIGFGAFPSGYVVDFKKELEIEQFPVMLVFDYKGLVFKTYDADELASFFGSQ
;
A
#
# COMPACT_ATOMS: atom_id res chain seq x y z
N MET A 1 76.08 1.58 1.36
CA MET A 1 75.11 0.46 1.32
C MET A 1 73.79 0.93 1.91
N PRO A 2 72.79 1.29 1.11
CA PRO A 2 71.52 1.77 1.61
C PRO A 2 70.46 0.66 1.67
N ILE A 3 69.80 0.62 2.82
CA ILE A 3 68.55 -0.06 3.13
C ILE A 3 67.41 0.56 2.31
N LYS A 4 66.52 -0.25 1.71
CA LYS A 4 65.21 0.21 1.24
C LYS A 4 64.11 -0.74 1.72
N TYR A 5 63.43 -0.31 2.77
CA TYR A 5 62.13 -0.81 3.21
C TYR A 5 61.05 -0.39 2.20
N PHE A 6 60.31 -1.35 1.65
CA PHE A 6 59.11 -1.09 0.85
C PHE A 6 57.89 -1.26 1.75
N ARG A 7 57.38 -0.16 2.30
CA ARG A 7 56.11 -0.12 3.04
C ARG A 7 54.96 -0.05 2.04
N SER A 8 54.20 -1.13 1.92
CA SER A 8 52.88 -1.11 1.27
C SER A 8 51.87 -0.45 2.20
N LEU A 9 51.41 0.74 1.81
CA LEU A 9 50.35 1.49 2.47
C LEU A 9 49.01 1.00 1.90
N ILE A 10 48.33 0.11 2.61
CA ILE A 10 46.95 -0.27 2.30
C ILE A 10 46.03 0.83 2.86
N ILE A 11 45.48 1.65 1.98
CA ILE A 11 44.45 2.63 2.32
C ILE A 11 43.09 1.91 2.29
N CYS A 12 42.59 1.53 3.45
CA CYS A 12 41.19 1.12 3.61
C CYS A 12 40.30 2.38 3.53
N PHE A 13 39.63 2.58 2.40
CA PHE A 13 38.53 3.54 2.28
C PHE A 13 37.33 3.03 3.09
N LEU A 14 37.18 3.55 4.31
CA LEU A 14 36.01 3.36 5.15
C LEU A 14 34.87 4.20 4.55
N TRP A 15 33.94 3.55 3.84
CA TRP A 15 32.69 4.18 3.44
C TRP A 15 31.80 4.33 4.67
N VAL A 16 31.79 5.53 5.25
CA VAL A 16 30.78 5.94 6.22
C VAL A 16 29.47 6.16 5.46
N VAL A 17 28.62 5.14 5.42
CA VAL A 17 27.21 5.33 5.03
C VAL A 17 26.56 6.08 6.18
N LEU A 18 26.47 7.40 6.04
CA LEU A 18 25.57 8.22 6.85
C LEU A 18 24.15 7.73 6.58
N ALA A 19 23.63 6.88 7.46
CA ALA A 19 22.21 6.63 7.57
C ALA A 19 21.55 7.96 7.98
N GLY A 20 21.19 8.77 6.99
CA GLY A 20 20.27 9.87 7.21
C GLY A 20 18.99 9.29 7.77
N CYS A 21 18.50 9.83 8.89
CA CYS A 21 17.15 9.59 9.37
C CYS A 21 16.17 10.00 8.27
N GLY A 22 15.81 9.07 7.39
CA GLY A 22 14.77 9.26 6.40
C GLY A 22 13.44 9.40 7.12
N THR A 23 12.63 10.37 6.70
CA THR A 23 11.22 10.43 7.06
C THR A 23 10.51 9.21 6.46
N GLU A 24 9.35 8.83 7.02
CA GLU A 24 8.55 7.68 6.55
C GLU A 24 8.30 7.72 5.01
N TYR A 25 8.23 8.93 4.46
CA TYR A 25 8.00 9.21 3.03
C TYR A 25 9.22 9.78 2.29
N GLY A 26 10.40 9.85 2.92
CA GLY A 26 11.61 10.45 2.33
C GLY A 26 12.20 9.68 1.15
N HIS A 27 11.60 8.56 0.76
CA HIS A 27 11.97 7.78 -0.41
C HIS A 27 11.30 8.27 -1.70
N TYR A 28 10.30 9.15 -1.63
CA TYR A 28 9.67 9.74 -2.80
C TYR A 28 10.49 10.88 -3.38
N GLN A 29 10.62 10.91 -4.70
CA GLN A 29 11.32 11.95 -5.44
C GLN A 29 10.36 13.07 -5.88
N ASP A 30 10.82 14.32 -5.86
CA ASP A 30 10.04 15.49 -6.32
C ASP A 30 9.46 15.30 -7.73
N ASN A 31 10.21 14.64 -8.59
CA ASN A 31 9.84 14.46 -10.00
C ASN A 31 8.86 13.30 -10.23
N ASN A 32 8.61 12.45 -9.22
CA ASN A 32 7.79 11.26 -9.35
C ASN A 32 6.57 11.36 -8.43
N MET A 33 5.50 12.00 -8.92
CA MET A 33 4.25 12.09 -8.17
C MET A 33 3.50 10.76 -8.24
N ILE A 34 3.85 9.88 -7.31
CA ILE A 34 3.24 8.57 -7.17
C ILE A 34 2.08 8.68 -6.19
N GLY A 35 0.97 8.02 -6.55
CA GLY A 35 -0.22 7.96 -5.73
C GLY A 35 -0.97 6.64 -5.91
N THR A 36 -2.12 6.56 -5.25
CA THR A 36 -3.02 5.39 -5.30
C THR A 36 -4.43 5.84 -5.68
N VAL A 37 -5.04 5.20 -6.68
CA VAL A 37 -6.42 5.50 -7.08
C VAL A 37 -7.37 5.22 -5.91
N GLN A 38 -8.09 6.24 -5.46
CA GLN A 38 -9.11 6.15 -4.41
C GLN A 38 -10.53 6.08 -4.97
N HIS A 39 -10.76 6.70 -6.13
CA HIS A 39 -12.06 6.73 -6.76
C HIS A 39 -11.93 6.94 -8.28
N VAL A 40 -12.88 6.40 -9.03
CA VAL A 40 -13.04 6.62 -10.47
C VAL A 40 -14.52 6.94 -10.71
N ASP A 41 -14.80 8.17 -11.10
CA ASP A 41 -16.13 8.64 -11.48
C ASP A 41 -16.20 8.68 -13.02
N LEU A 42 -16.85 7.67 -13.61
CA LEU A 42 -17.01 7.56 -15.06
C LEU A 42 -18.04 8.54 -15.62
N ASP A 43 -18.99 9.00 -14.80
CA ASP A 43 -20.02 9.96 -15.25
C ASP A 43 -19.41 11.36 -15.37
N GLN A 44 -18.53 11.72 -14.43
CA GLN A 44 -17.79 12.98 -14.44
C GLN A 44 -16.45 12.89 -15.18
N ASN A 45 -16.03 11.68 -15.55
CA ASN A 45 -14.71 11.39 -16.12
C ASN A 45 -13.55 11.90 -15.24
N VAL A 46 -13.61 11.63 -13.94
CA VAL A 46 -12.63 12.07 -12.95
C VAL A 46 -12.00 10.88 -12.24
N ILE A 47 -10.68 10.92 -12.08
CA ILE A 47 -9.91 9.98 -11.26
C ILE A 47 -9.47 10.73 -10.00
N GLU A 48 -9.80 10.21 -8.83
CA GLU A 48 -9.27 10.72 -7.56
C GLU A 48 -8.09 9.86 -7.11
N VAL A 49 -6.94 10.49 -6.93
CA VAL A 49 -5.69 9.82 -6.54
C VAL A 49 -5.21 10.34 -5.19
N ASP A 50 -4.98 9.43 -4.25
CA ASP A 50 -4.26 9.71 -3.01
C ASP A 50 -2.81 10.03 -3.33
N ILE A 51 -2.39 11.27 -3.08
CA ILE A 51 -1.01 11.71 -3.19
C ILE A 51 -0.44 12.11 -1.83
N SER A 52 -1.03 11.65 -0.72
CA SER A 52 -0.63 12.02 0.63
C SER A 52 0.85 11.73 0.89
N GLU A 53 1.32 10.55 0.52
CA GLU A 53 2.73 10.16 0.73
C GLU A 53 3.67 11.09 -0.04
N TRP A 54 3.37 11.33 -1.32
CA TRP A 54 4.17 12.24 -2.14
C TRP A 54 4.08 13.69 -1.64
N SER A 55 2.89 14.19 -1.31
CA SER A 55 2.67 15.57 -0.83
C SER A 55 3.38 15.85 0.49
N LYS A 56 3.55 14.83 1.33
CA LYS A 56 4.15 14.95 2.67
C LYS A 56 5.64 14.57 2.72
N ARG A 57 6.25 14.20 1.59
CA ARG A 57 7.64 13.69 1.51
C ARG A 57 8.69 14.60 2.16
N ASP A 58 8.49 15.92 2.10
CA ASP A 58 9.41 16.93 2.64
C ASP A 58 9.13 17.29 4.11
N ILE A 59 8.01 16.83 4.68
CA ILE A 59 7.62 17.15 6.06
C ILE A 59 8.54 16.39 7.03
N ARG A 60 9.22 17.13 7.89
CA ARG A 60 10.09 16.59 8.94
C ARG A 60 9.39 16.70 10.29
N GLY A 61 9.51 15.66 11.12
CA GLY A 61 8.92 15.62 12.46
C GLY A 61 7.56 14.91 12.46
N GLY A 62 6.69 15.27 13.40
CA GLY A 62 5.33 14.75 13.45
C GLY A 62 4.57 15.12 12.16
N ILE A 63 4.02 14.11 11.49
CA ILE A 63 3.21 14.30 10.30
C ILE A 63 1.76 14.23 10.76
N ASP A 64 1.00 15.30 10.53
CA ASP A 64 -0.42 15.32 10.82
C ASP A 64 -1.17 14.31 9.91
N ASP A 65 -2.18 13.66 10.47
CA ASP A 65 -2.98 12.63 9.81
C ASP A 65 -4.11 13.25 8.97
N TYR A 66 -3.74 13.99 7.92
CA TYR A 66 -4.69 14.48 6.90
C TYR A 66 -4.43 13.83 5.54
N GLY A 67 -5.48 13.47 4.81
CA GLY A 67 -5.35 12.99 3.42
C GLY A 67 -5.10 14.15 2.45
N VAL A 68 -4.35 13.91 1.38
CA VAL A 68 -4.22 14.80 0.22
C VAL A 68 -4.60 14.01 -1.03
N ALA A 69 -5.77 14.33 -1.58
CA ALA A 69 -6.22 13.78 -2.85
C ALA A 69 -6.00 14.77 -4.00
N LEU A 70 -5.83 14.22 -5.20
CA LEU A 70 -5.75 14.96 -6.45
C LEU A 70 -6.81 14.41 -7.40
N SER A 71 -7.74 15.28 -7.81
CA SER A 71 -8.67 15.00 -8.89
C SER A 71 -8.01 15.24 -10.24
N ILE A 72 -8.11 14.27 -11.13
CA ILE A 72 -7.59 14.33 -12.50
C ILE A 72 -8.79 14.16 -13.43
N GLU A 73 -9.11 15.21 -14.19
CA GLU A 73 -10.14 15.17 -15.22
C GLU A 73 -9.59 14.50 -16.48
N GLN A 74 -10.35 13.59 -17.07
CA GLN A 74 -10.04 13.04 -18.38
C GLN A 74 -10.27 14.12 -19.44
N THR A 75 -9.20 14.50 -20.12
CA THR A 75 -9.24 15.38 -21.30
C THR A 75 -8.74 14.63 -22.52
N ASP A 76 -8.91 15.21 -23.71
CA ASP A 76 -8.35 14.66 -24.96
C ASP A 76 -6.82 14.59 -24.94
N GLN A 77 -6.16 15.28 -24.00
CA GLN A 77 -4.71 15.30 -23.85
C GLN A 77 -4.20 14.31 -22.81
N LEU A 78 -5.07 13.79 -21.94
CA LEU A 78 -4.68 12.87 -20.90
C LEU A 78 -4.43 11.47 -21.48
N VAL A 79 -3.20 11.00 -21.31
CA VAL A 79 -2.77 9.67 -21.71
C VAL A 79 -2.75 8.75 -20.50
N ILE A 80 -3.50 7.65 -20.54
CA ILE A 80 -3.42 6.60 -19.52
C ILE A 80 -2.74 5.39 -20.15
N LYS A 81 -1.71 4.87 -19.49
CA LYS A 81 -0.91 3.76 -20.02
C LYS A 81 -0.29 2.90 -18.91
N ASN A 82 0.05 1.66 -19.23
CA ASN A 82 0.83 0.80 -18.35
C ASN A 82 2.33 1.15 -18.40
N GLU A 83 3.11 0.63 -17.45
CA GLU A 83 4.57 0.79 -17.43
C GLU A 83 5.28 0.31 -18.69
N ASP A 84 4.73 -0.68 -19.41
CA ASP A 84 5.26 -1.17 -20.68
C ASP A 84 4.92 -0.25 -21.89
N GLY A 85 4.16 0.83 -21.66
CA GLY A 85 3.74 1.80 -22.66
C GLY A 85 2.45 1.45 -23.39
N THR A 86 1.80 0.33 -23.08
CA THR A 86 0.49 -0.01 -23.63
C THR A 86 -0.59 0.95 -23.12
N MET A 87 -1.46 1.38 -24.02
CA MET A 87 -2.56 2.30 -23.70
C MET A 87 -3.63 1.60 -22.85
N SER A 88 -4.23 2.35 -21.93
CA SER A 88 -5.32 1.91 -21.08
C SER A 88 -6.42 2.97 -21.06
N ASP A 89 -7.66 2.55 -20.78
CA ASP A 89 -8.82 3.42 -20.71
C ASP A 89 -9.17 3.73 -19.24
N ILE A 90 -9.89 4.83 -19.02
CA ILE A 90 -10.27 5.27 -17.66
C ILE A 90 -11.13 4.23 -16.91
N ASP A 91 -11.95 3.46 -17.62
CA ASP A 91 -12.81 2.41 -17.07
C ASP A 91 -12.05 1.14 -16.65
N GLN A 92 -10.76 1.05 -17.01
CA GLN A 92 -9.88 -0.05 -16.61
C GLN A 92 -9.15 0.23 -15.30
N LEU A 93 -9.16 1.48 -14.81
CA LEU A 93 -8.56 1.79 -13.52
C LEU A 93 -9.35 1.14 -12.39
N LYS A 94 -8.61 0.66 -11.40
CA LYS A 94 -9.15 -0.01 -10.23
C LYS A 94 -8.77 0.74 -8.96
N LEU A 95 -9.62 0.61 -7.95
CA LEU A 95 -9.32 1.10 -6.61
C LEU A 95 -8.02 0.47 -6.10
N GLY A 96 -7.17 1.26 -5.47
CA GLY A 96 -5.88 0.79 -4.98
C GLY A 96 -4.77 0.71 -6.03
N GLN A 97 -5.07 0.99 -7.30
CA GLN A 97 -4.06 0.96 -8.35
C GLN A 97 -2.99 2.02 -8.07
N LYS A 98 -1.73 1.59 -8.02
CA LYS A 98 -0.58 2.49 -7.94
C LYS A 98 -0.38 3.18 -9.28
N VAL A 99 -0.20 4.50 -9.24
CA VAL A 99 -0.03 5.32 -10.43
C VAL A 99 1.10 6.33 -10.27
N LEU A 100 1.79 6.62 -11.36
CA LEU A 100 2.67 7.77 -11.51
C LEU A 100 1.96 8.84 -12.34
N ILE A 101 1.90 10.07 -11.82
CA ILE A 101 1.21 11.19 -12.45
C ILE A 101 2.23 12.18 -12.99
N ASN A 102 2.11 12.49 -14.28
CA ASN A 102 3.02 13.35 -15.02
C ASN A 102 2.29 14.52 -15.70
N PRO A 103 2.82 15.75 -15.65
CA PRO A 103 3.94 16.17 -14.79
C PRO A 103 3.54 16.17 -13.30
N PRO A 104 4.50 16.11 -12.36
CA PRO A 104 4.21 16.29 -10.94
C PRO A 104 3.68 17.70 -10.65
N LYS A 105 2.78 17.83 -9.69
CA LYS A 105 2.23 19.14 -9.30
C LYS A 105 3.30 20.00 -8.65
N THR A 106 3.48 21.25 -9.08
CA THR A 106 4.42 22.17 -8.43
C THR A 106 3.68 23.11 -7.47
N LYS A 107 4.36 23.56 -6.40
CA LYS A 107 3.75 24.37 -5.32
C LYS A 107 3.08 25.66 -5.81
N ASN A 108 3.45 26.17 -6.98
CA ASN A 108 2.96 27.43 -7.53
C ASN A 108 1.95 27.27 -8.67
N ASN A 109 1.52 26.05 -8.99
CA ASN A 109 0.58 25.83 -10.10
C ASN A 109 -0.86 25.66 -9.58
N SER A 110 -1.64 26.73 -9.63
CA SER A 110 -3.08 26.69 -9.34
C SER A 110 -3.88 25.99 -10.44
N ASN A 111 -3.36 25.97 -11.67
CA ASN A 111 -4.00 25.37 -12.85
C ASN A 111 -3.25 24.10 -13.22
N TYR A 112 -3.19 23.18 -12.26
CA TYR A 112 -2.54 21.89 -12.47
C TYR A 112 -3.40 21.02 -13.38
N GLU A 113 -2.78 20.47 -14.43
CA GLU A 113 -3.39 19.48 -15.33
C GLU A 113 -2.41 18.34 -15.52
N ALA A 114 -2.85 17.11 -15.23
CA ALA A 114 -2.07 15.92 -15.55
C ALA A 114 -2.18 15.65 -17.05
N ARG A 115 -1.06 15.25 -17.65
CA ARG A 115 -0.99 14.86 -19.07
C ARG A 115 -0.85 13.36 -19.24
N GLU A 116 -0.33 12.70 -18.22
CA GLU A 116 -0.14 11.26 -18.25
C GLU A 116 -0.38 10.67 -16.86
N VAL A 117 -1.09 9.54 -16.84
CA VAL A 117 -1.23 8.64 -15.69
C VAL A 117 -0.67 7.29 -16.10
N MET A 118 0.46 6.90 -15.52
CA MET A 118 1.10 5.62 -15.76
C MET A 118 0.72 4.63 -14.67
N LEU A 119 0.12 3.50 -15.04
CA LEU A 119 -0.26 2.41 -14.16
C LEU A 119 0.99 1.60 -13.81
N MET A 120 1.35 1.60 -12.53
CA MET A 120 2.59 0.98 -12.05
C MET A 120 2.35 -0.40 -11.49
N GLU A 121 3.33 -1.29 -11.65
CA GLU A 121 3.37 -2.54 -10.91
C GLU A 121 3.50 -2.28 -9.40
N MET A 122 2.78 -3.09 -8.64
CA MET A 122 2.81 -3.06 -7.17
C MET A 122 3.65 -4.22 -6.65
N THR A 123 4.59 -3.89 -5.77
CA THR A 123 5.28 -4.88 -4.97
C THR A 123 4.31 -5.59 -4.02
N PHE A 124 4.71 -6.75 -3.52
CA PHE A 124 3.93 -7.49 -2.53
C PHE A 124 3.55 -6.61 -1.33
N LYS A 125 4.51 -5.85 -0.77
CA LYS A 125 4.24 -5.00 0.41
C LYS A 125 3.21 -3.92 0.10
N GLU A 126 3.20 -3.38 -1.11
CA GLU A 126 2.21 -2.37 -1.53
C GLU A 126 0.82 -2.98 -1.68
N LYS A 127 0.70 -4.12 -2.38
CA LYS A 127 -0.56 -4.86 -2.55
C LYS A 127 -1.25 -5.18 -1.22
N TYR A 128 -0.45 -5.59 -0.24
CA TYR A 128 -0.93 -6.09 1.05
C TYR A 128 -0.76 -5.08 2.19
N LYS A 129 -0.42 -3.80 1.91
CA LYS A 129 -0.07 -2.79 2.92
C LYS A 129 -1.11 -2.67 4.04
N THR A 130 -2.39 -2.75 3.70
CA THR A 130 -3.52 -2.64 4.65
C THR A 130 -3.82 -3.94 5.39
N LEU A 131 -3.23 -5.06 4.99
CA LEU A 131 -3.44 -6.37 5.61
C LEU A 131 -2.26 -6.79 6.48
N LEU A 132 -1.04 -6.44 6.07
CA LEU A 132 0.18 -6.76 6.81
C LEU A 132 0.19 -6.11 8.20
N SER A 133 0.81 -6.82 9.13
CA SER A 133 1.19 -6.26 10.42
C SER A 133 2.30 -5.22 10.24
N ASN A 134 2.21 -4.11 10.98
CA ASN A 134 3.19 -3.03 10.94
C ASN A 134 4.44 -3.29 11.80
N ARG A 135 4.47 -4.37 12.59
CA ARG A 135 5.60 -4.73 13.45
C ARG A 135 5.95 -6.21 13.28
N LYS A 136 7.24 -6.50 13.48
CA LYS A 136 7.72 -7.88 13.57
C LYS A 136 7.08 -8.54 14.80
N GLU A 137 6.78 -9.83 14.70
CA GLU A 137 6.22 -10.64 15.79
C GLU A 137 4.83 -10.20 16.28
N SER A 138 4.11 -9.39 15.49
CA SER A 138 2.70 -9.11 15.74
C SER A 138 1.84 -9.55 14.56
N TYR A 139 0.59 -9.83 14.86
CA TYR A 139 -0.43 -10.21 13.89
C TYR A 139 -1.43 -9.10 13.66
N ARG A 140 -1.97 -9.06 12.45
CA ARG A 140 -3.17 -8.30 12.10
C ARG A 140 -4.21 -9.27 11.56
N THR A 141 -5.39 -9.23 12.15
CA THR A 141 -6.50 -10.07 11.72
C THR A 141 -7.49 -9.23 10.93
N THR A 142 -7.93 -9.73 9.78
CA THR A 142 -8.96 -9.11 8.96
C THR A 142 -10.09 -10.10 8.76
N VAL A 143 -11.31 -9.66 9.03
CA VAL A 143 -12.52 -10.43 8.80
C VAL A 143 -13.28 -9.75 7.67
N TRP A 144 -13.42 -10.47 6.56
CA TRP A 144 -14.20 -10.01 5.41
C TRP A 144 -15.52 -10.76 5.32
N GLU A 145 -16.58 -9.99 5.08
CA GLU A 145 -17.94 -10.46 4.87
C GLU A 145 -18.50 -9.91 3.54
N THR A 146 -19.61 -10.48 3.10
CA THR A 146 -20.38 -9.96 1.95
C THR A 146 -21.81 -9.70 2.38
N GLU A 147 -22.56 -8.89 1.63
CA GLU A 147 -23.98 -8.65 1.94
C GLU A 147 -24.80 -9.96 1.95
N GLU A 148 -24.47 -10.89 1.06
CA GLU A 148 -25.11 -12.21 0.97
C GLU A 148 -24.71 -13.15 2.12
N HIS A 149 -23.50 -12.96 2.67
CA HIS A 149 -22.93 -13.80 3.72
C HIS A 149 -22.37 -12.92 4.85
N PRO A 150 -23.26 -12.28 5.64
CA PRO A 150 -22.84 -11.44 6.75
C PRO A 150 -22.31 -12.28 7.91
N LEU A 151 -21.37 -11.71 8.66
CA LEU A 151 -20.88 -12.30 9.91
C LEU A 151 -21.99 -12.27 10.97
N GLN A 152 -22.29 -13.44 11.54
CA GLN A 152 -23.29 -13.55 12.59
C GLN A 152 -22.88 -12.76 13.85
N PRO A 153 -23.83 -12.12 14.57
CA PRO A 153 -23.51 -11.32 15.76
C PRO A 153 -22.74 -12.08 16.84
N GLU A 154 -23.11 -13.33 17.11
CA GLU A 154 -22.45 -14.19 18.11
C GLU A 154 -20.98 -14.47 17.72
N THR A 155 -20.74 -14.74 16.43
CA THR A 155 -19.39 -14.91 15.89
C THR A 155 -18.59 -13.61 16.03
N ARG A 156 -19.20 -12.47 15.75
CA ARG A 156 -18.56 -11.16 15.90
C ARG A 156 -18.14 -10.89 17.34
N GLU A 157 -19.03 -11.12 18.31
CA GLU A 157 -18.73 -10.94 19.74
C GLU A 157 -17.55 -11.81 20.18
N LYS A 158 -17.56 -13.08 19.76
CA LYS A 158 -16.46 -14.01 20.02
C LYS A 158 -15.13 -13.51 19.46
N LEU A 159 -15.14 -13.01 18.23
CA LEU A 159 -13.94 -12.44 17.60
C LEU A 159 -13.47 -11.18 18.33
N MET A 160 -14.38 -10.32 18.81
CA MET A 160 -13.98 -9.18 19.63
C MET A 160 -13.27 -9.60 20.92
N GLY A 161 -13.55 -10.79 21.45
CA GLY A 161 -12.81 -11.38 22.56
C GLY A 161 -11.32 -11.66 22.27
N LEU A 162 -10.91 -11.72 21.00
CA LEU A 162 -9.53 -11.99 20.57
C LEU A 162 -8.70 -10.71 20.31
N LEU A 163 -9.25 -9.53 20.60
CA LEU A 163 -8.55 -8.25 20.38
C LEU A 163 -7.26 -8.09 21.20
N SER A 164 -7.11 -8.84 22.31
CA SER A 164 -5.86 -8.88 23.08
C SER A 164 -4.71 -9.52 22.30
N GLU A 165 -5.02 -10.47 21.42
CA GLU A 165 -4.05 -11.26 20.66
C GLU A 165 -3.66 -10.57 19.35
N SER A 166 -4.63 -9.93 18.70
CA SER A 166 -4.43 -9.24 17.44
C SER A 166 -5.48 -8.15 17.22
N PRO A 167 -5.11 -6.97 16.68
CA PRO A 167 -6.09 -6.04 16.14
C PRO A 167 -6.93 -6.71 15.06
N ILE A 168 -8.25 -6.68 15.21
CA ILE A 168 -9.20 -7.24 14.25
C ILE A 168 -9.87 -6.11 13.48
N GLY A 169 -9.66 -6.08 12.17
CA GLY A 169 -10.41 -5.24 11.24
C GLY A 169 -11.61 -6.00 10.69
N PHE A 170 -12.81 -5.49 10.91
CA PHE A 170 -14.03 -5.98 10.25
C PHE A 170 -14.35 -5.10 9.05
N GLY A 171 -14.76 -5.69 7.94
CA GLY A 171 -15.22 -4.91 6.79
C GLY A 171 -15.81 -5.76 5.68
N ALA A 172 -16.48 -5.09 4.75
CA ALA A 172 -16.92 -5.71 3.51
C ALA A 172 -15.71 -6.17 2.69
N PHE A 173 -15.86 -7.28 1.98
CA PHE A 173 -14.89 -7.73 0.99
C PHE A 173 -14.71 -6.64 -0.10
N PRO A 174 -13.48 -6.18 -0.37
CA PRO A 174 -13.24 -5.08 -1.30
C PRO A 174 -13.32 -5.53 -2.77
N SER A 175 -14.52 -5.84 -3.24
CA SER A 175 -14.77 -6.15 -4.66
C SER A 175 -14.42 -4.95 -5.55
N GLY A 176 -13.63 -5.17 -6.59
CA GLY A 176 -13.20 -4.09 -7.51
C GLY A 176 -11.87 -3.41 -7.14
N TYR A 177 -11.19 -3.89 -6.10
CA TYR A 177 -9.80 -3.51 -5.81
C TYR A 177 -8.86 -4.04 -6.90
N VAL A 178 -7.70 -3.39 -7.08
CA VAL A 178 -6.68 -3.76 -8.07
C VAL A 178 -6.18 -5.19 -7.85
N VAL A 179 -6.05 -5.59 -6.59
CA VAL A 179 -5.69 -6.96 -6.21
C VAL A 179 -6.97 -7.81 -6.16
N ASP A 180 -7.00 -8.89 -6.94
CA ASP A 180 -8.01 -9.93 -6.81
C ASP A 180 -7.69 -10.80 -5.58
N PHE A 181 -8.06 -10.30 -4.40
CA PHE A 181 -7.80 -11.00 -3.15
C PHE A 181 -8.52 -12.34 -3.04
N LYS A 182 -9.66 -12.52 -3.73
CA LYS A 182 -10.36 -13.80 -3.73
C LYS A 182 -9.48 -14.87 -4.38
N LYS A 183 -8.86 -14.53 -5.51
CA LYS A 183 -7.91 -15.41 -6.20
C LYS A 183 -6.57 -15.51 -5.48
N GLU A 184 -5.93 -14.39 -5.12
CA GLU A 184 -4.57 -14.40 -4.55
C GLU A 184 -4.50 -15.06 -3.16
N LEU A 185 -5.58 -14.99 -2.37
CA LEU A 185 -5.66 -15.61 -1.04
C LEU A 185 -6.47 -16.92 -1.02
N GLU A 186 -6.90 -17.38 -2.20
CA GLU A 186 -7.68 -18.61 -2.39
C GLU A 186 -8.92 -18.64 -1.47
N ILE A 187 -9.70 -17.56 -1.47
CA ILE A 187 -10.90 -17.44 -0.62
C ILE A 187 -12.05 -18.19 -1.30
N GLU A 188 -12.51 -19.23 -0.65
CA GLU A 188 -13.55 -20.13 -1.17
C GLU A 188 -14.95 -19.69 -0.70
N GLN A 189 -15.05 -19.18 0.52
CA GLN A 189 -16.33 -18.80 1.14
C GLN A 189 -16.21 -17.56 2.03
N PHE A 190 -17.35 -16.98 2.40
CA PHE A 190 -17.46 -15.86 3.32
C PHE A 190 -18.41 -16.19 4.49
N PRO A 191 -18.22 -15.60 5.67
CA PRO A 191 -17.12 -14.70 6.03
C PRO A 191 -15.78 -15.45 6.10
N VAL A 192 -14.69 -14.73 5.83
CA VAL A 192 -13.32 -15.27 5.91
C VAL A 192 -12.51 -14.49 6.95
N MET A 193 -11.71 -15.21 7.71
CA MET A 193 -10.83 -14.66 8.75
C MET A 193 -9.40 -14.92 8.33
N LEU A 194 -8.64 -13.84 8.18
CA LEU A 194 -7.29 -13.86 7.66
C LEU A 194 -6.35 -13.26 8.70
N VAL A 195 -5.31 -13.98 9.07
CA VAL A 195 -4.26 -13.49 9.97
C VAL A 195 -3.00 -13.26 9.16
N PHE A 196 -2.51 -12.03 9.21
CA PHE A 196 -1.27 -11.62 8.57
C PHE A 196 -0.22 -11.26 9.61
N ASP A 197 1.02 -11.66 9.36
CA ASP A 197 2.19 -11.10 10.05
C ASP A 197 2.81 -9.96 9.20
N TYR A 198 4.06 -9.60 9.47
CA TYR A 198 4.76 -8.56 8.69
C TYR A 198 5.26 -9.05 7.32
N LYS A 199 5.21 -10.36 7.05
CA LYS A 199 5.68 -11.00 5.82
C LYS A 199 4.53 -11.42 4.91
N GLY A 200 3.36 -11.78 5.45
CA GLY A 200 2.24 -12.24 4.65
C GLY A 200 1.16 -12.94 5.46
N LEU A 201 0.29 -13.65 4.75
CA LEU A 201 -0.77 -14.46 5.33
C LEU A 201 -0.13 -15.65 6.07
N VAL A 202 -0.49 -15.84 7.33
CA VAL A 202 -0.01 -16.97 8.16
C VAL A 202 -1.13 -17.92 8.55
N PHE A 203 -2.38 -17.46 8.55
CA PHE A 203 -3.54 -18.28 8.88
C PHE A 203 -4.78 -17.80 8.13
N LYS A 204 -5.60 -18.73 7.66
CA LYS A 204 -6.89 -18.50 7.02
C LYS A 204 -7.88 -19.52 7.56
N THR A 205 -9.03 -19.05 7.99
CA THR A 205 -10.15 -19.91 8.39
C THR A 205 -11.47 -19.23 8.06
N TYR A 206 -12.54 -20.01 8.15
CA TYR A 206 -13.93 -19.56 8.05
C TYR A 206 -14.68 -19.78 9.37
N ASP A 207 -14.00 -20.27 10.40
CA ASP A 207 -14.56 -20.64 11.69
C ASP A 207 -13.86 -19.89 12.83
N ALA A 208 -14.64 -19.31 13.75
CA ALA A 208 -14.10 -18.52 14.84
C ALA A 208 -13.47 -19.35 15.98
N ASP A 209 -13.87 -20.61 16.19
CA ASP A 209 -13.20 -21.54 17.10
C ASP A 209 -11.80 -21.89 16.60
N GLU A 210 -11.63 -22.11 15.30
CA GLU A 210 -10.33 -22.36 14.71
C GLU A 210 -9.39 -21.15 14.86
N LEU A 211 -9.90 -19.94 14.63
CA LEU A 211 -9.13 -18.72 14.85
C LEU A 211 -8.73 -18.54 16.31
N ALA A 212 -9.65 -18.78 17.26
CA ALA A 212 -9.33 -18.73 18.68
C ALA A 212 -8.26 -19.77 19.07
N SER A 213 -8.35 -20.98 18.48
CA SER A 213 -7.38 -22.05 18.69
C SER A 213 -6.00 -21.69 18.14
N PHE A 214 -5.93 -21.01 16.98
CA PHE A 214 -4.68 -20.50 16.43
C PHE A 214 -3.94 -19.63 17.44
N PHE A 215 -4.63 -18.67 18.07
CA PHE A 215 -4.00 -17.80 19.09
C PHE A 215 -3.72 -18.52 20.42
N GLY A 216 -4.56 -19.47 20.83
CA GLY A 216 -4.34 -20.26 22.05
C GLY A 216 -3.24 -21.34 21.94
N SER A 217 -2.76 -21.64 20.73
CA SER A 217 -1.74 -22.66 20.46
C SER A 217 -0.30 -22.12 20.34
N GLN A 218 -0.12 -20.82 20.49
CA GLN A 218 1.17 -20.12 20.41
C GLN A 218 1.86 -20.01 21.78
#